data_AF-A0A7M2SFE3-F1
#
_entry.id   AF-A0A7M2SFE3-F1
#
_cell.length_a   1.000
_cell.length_b   1.000
_cell.length_c   1.000
_cell.angle_alpha   90.00
_cell.angle_beta   90.00
_cell.angle_gamma   90.00
#
_symmetry.space_group_name_H-M   'P 1'
#
loop_
_entity.id
_entity.type
_entity.pdbx_description
1 polymer ?
#
loop_
_entity_poly.entity_id
_entity_poly.type
_entity_poly.pdbx_seq_one_letter_code
_entity_poly.pdbx_strand_id
1 'polypeptide(L)'
;MPARVKRVAAVVVVGVLAVGGCSSDKDTDTSEAKPSPSASKPSRPSEPSKPAEPAESAEPASPSPSPTGPLPEAKDGKDTGACKDGNCEIVVTEPVDVVIGDGYLHVTVKYSTVTLMRFDSSGFLGYVSFGDGGEAAFSTAGGKKTTVDATVVNKDGAVLKFSTK
;
A
#
# COMPACT_ATOMS: atom_id res chain seq x y z
N MET A 1 19.71 -10.97 39.99
CA MET A 1 19.04 -12.16 40.55
C MET A 1 17.64 -12.23 39.93
N PRO A 2 17.30 -13.28 39.15
CA PRO A 2 16.08 -13.33 38.34
C PRO A 2 14.91 -14.00 39.09
N ALA A 3 13.71 -13.44 38.97
CA ALA A 3 12.47 -14.11 39.39
C ALA A 3 11.70 -14.58 38.15
N ARG A 4 11.67 -15.92 37.99
CA ARG A 4 10.83 -16.67 37.05
C ARG A 4 9.37 -16.62 37.51
N VAL A 5 8.43 -16.47 36.58
CA VAL A 5 7.11 -17.10 36.73
C VAL A 5 6.72 -17.79 35.42
N LYS A 6 6.72 -19.12 35.48
CA LYS A 6 6.10 -20.03 34.51
C LYS A 6 4.59 -19.98 34.70
N ARG A 7 3.80 -19.92 33.63
CA ARG A 7 2.54 -20.65 33.53
C ARG A 7 2.37 -21.20 32.11
N VAL A 8 2.29 -22.53 32.06
CA VAL A 8 1.97 -23.37 30.90
C VAL A 8 0.47 -23.63 30.94
N ALA A 9 -0.22 -23.56 29.81
CA ALA A 9 -1.32 -24.46 29.49
C ALA A 9 -1.63 -24.38 27.99
N ALA A 10 -1.39 -25.48 27.30
CA ALA A 10 -1.83 -25.73 25.94
C ALA A 10 -3.33 -26.06 25.92
N VAL A 11 -4.04 -25.66 24.85
CA VAL A 11 -5.31 -26.29 24.47
C VAL A 11 -5.25 -26.56 22.96
N VAL A 12 -5.19 -27.85 22.64
CA VAL A 12 -5.32 -28.43 21.30
C VAL A 12 -6.81 -28.62 21.02
N VAL A 13 -7.32 -28.12 19.90
CA VAL A 13 -8.58 -28.62 19.32
C VAL A 13 -8.37 -28.92 17.85
N VAL A 14 -8.38 -30.22 17.55
CA VAL A 14 -8.42 -30.83 16.22
C VAL A 14 -9.85 -30.69 15.69
N GLY A 15 -10.02 -30.17 14.47
CA GLY A 15 -11.30 -30.05 13.78
C GLY A 15 -11.22 -30.56 12.35
N VAL A 16 -12.07 -31.54 12.05
CA VAL A 16 -12.04 -32.50 10.94
C VAL A 16 -12.61 -31.93 9.62
N LEU A 17 -12.11 -32.50 8.52
CA LEU A 17 -12.46 -32.34 7.10
C LEU A 17 -13.97 -32.39 6.78
N ALA A 18 -14.39 -31.57 5.81
CA ALA A 18 -15.54 -31.85 4.96
C ALA A 18 -15.21 -31.51 3.50
N VAL A 19 -15.28 -32.54 2.64
CA VAL A 19 -15.14 -32.48 1.18
C VAL A 19 -16.54 -32.60 0.58
N GLY A 20 -16.90 -31.72 -0.34
CA GLY A 20 -18.11 -31.76 -1.17
C GLY A 20 -18.19 -30.46 -1.97
N GLY A 21 -18.60 -30.39 -3.23
CA GLY A 21 -19.22 -31.32 -4.16
C GLY A 21 -19.75 -30.48 -5.35
N CYS A 22 -19.93 -31.13 -6.49
CA CYS A 22 -20.21 -30.61 -7.83
C CYS A 22 -21.43 -29.68 -8.04
N SER A 23 -21.28 -28.88 -9.12
CA SER A 23 -22.19 -28.62 -10.25
C SER A 23 -23.67 -28.28 -10.03
N SER A 24 -24.09 -27.21 -10.70
CA SER A 24 -25.44 -27.09 -11.25
C SER A 24 -25.39 -26.28 -12.53
N ASP A 25 -25.24 -26.99 -13.64
CA ASP A 25 -25.61 -26.57 -14.98
C ASP A 25 -27.13 -26.34 -15.03
N LYS A 26 -27.57 -25.25 -15.67
CA LYS A 26 -28.93 -25.10 -16.16
C LYS A 26 -28.90 -24.58 -17.59
N ASP A 27 -28.99 -25.52 -18.50
CA ASP A 27 -29.51 -25.31 -19.84
C ASP A 27 -31.00 -24.95 -19.76
N THR A 28 -31.43 -23.97 -20.56
CA THR A 28 -32.81 -23.92 -21.03
C THR A 28 -32.76 -23.64 -22.51
N ASP A 29 -33.06 -24.72 -23.22
CA ASP A 29 -33.27 -24.89 -24.65
C ASP A 29 -34.45 -24.04 -25.14
N THR A 30 -34.39 -23.55 -26.38
CA THR A 30 -35.37 -23.90 -27.43
C THR A 30 -35.49 -22.85 -28.53
N SER A 31 -35.44 -23.42 -29.74
CA SER A 31 -35.83 -22.90 -31.06
C SER A 31 -34.83 -22.00 -31.78
N GLU A 32 -34.51 -22.20 -33.05
CA GLU A 32 -34.85 -23.23 -34.04
C GLU A 32 -34.02 -22.89 -35.29
N ALA A 33 -33.59 -23.91 -36.04
CA ALA A 33 -33.41 -23.94 -37.50
C ALA A 33 -32.07 -24.57 -37.95
N LYS A 34 -32.20 -25.76 -38.53
CA LYS A 34 -31.24 -26.44 -39.41
C LYS A 34 -31.71 -26.14 -40.85
N PRO A 35 -30.83 -25.87 -41.84
CA PRO A 35 -30.22 -26.97 -42.60
C PRO A 35 -28.77 -26.80 -43.06
N SER A 36 -28.12 -27.97 -43.20
CA SER A 36 -26.87 -28.29 -43.91
C SER A 36 -27.06 -28.17 -45.45
N PRO A 37 -26.06 -28.37 -46.35
CA PRO A 37 -24.58 -28.37 -46.26
C PRO A 37 -23.96 -27.42 -47.34
N SER A 38 -22.62 -27.32 -47.44
CA SER A 38 -21.85 -27.53 -48.69
C SER A 38 -20.48 -26.83 -48.66
N ALA A 39 -19.48 -27.53 -49.20
CA ALA A 39 -18.09 -27.12 -49.31
C ALA A 39 -17.88 -26.00 -50.34
N SER A 40 -16.85 -25.16 -50.15
CA SER A 40 -15.89 -24.70 -51.18
C SER A 40 -14.84 -23.73 -50.62
N LYS A 41 -13.56 -24.06 -50.78
CA LYS A 41 -12.40 -23.13 -50.87
C LYS A 41 -12.50 -22.32 -52.20
N PRO A 42 -11.60 -21.38 -52.54
CA PRO A 42 -10.83 -20.38 -51.78
C PRO A 42 -10.92 -18.97 -52.43
N SER A 43 -10.41 -17.90 -51.82
CA SER A 43 -9.78 -16.73 -52.52
C SER A 43 -9.14 -15.72 -51.53
N ARG A 44 -7.88 -15.39 -51.80
CA ARG A 44 -7.05 -14.27 -51.28
C ARG A 44 -7.42 -12.98 -52.05
N PRO A 45 -6.81 -11.79 -51.85
CA PRO A 45 -6.31 -11.05 -50.67
C PRO A 45 -6.96 -9.64 -50.54
N SER A 46 -6.99 -9.04 -49.35
CA SER A 46 -7.11 -7.57 -49.15
C SER A 46 -6.48 -7.26 -47.79
N GLU A 47 -5.18 -6.94 -47.78
CA GLU A 47 -4.61 -5.59 -47.67
C GLU A 47 -4.64 -5.05 -46.22
N PRO A 48 -3.50 -4.59 -45.67
CA PRO A 48 -3.35 -4.40 -44.23
C PRO A 48 -4.01 -3.11 -43.75
N SER A 49 -4.90 -3.20 -42.77
CA SER A 49 -5.36 -2.04 -42.01
C SER A 49 -4.20 -1.49 -41.17
N LYS A 50 -3.71 -0.34 -41.62
CA LYS A 50 -2.72 0.55 -41.01
C LYS A 50 -2.88 0.64 -39.47
N PRO A 51 -1.83 0.41 -38.67
CA PRO A 51 -1.86 0.62 -37.23
C PRO A 51 -2.18 2.08 -36.90
N ALA A 52 -3.04 2.28 -35.90
CA ALA A 52 -3.33 3.59 -35.33
C ALA A 52 -2.03 4.27 -34.86
N GLU A 53 -1.90 5.56 -35.19
CA GLU A 53 -0.83 6.43 -34.70
C GLU A 53 -0.76 6.38 -33.16
N PRO A 54 0.44 6.23 -32.57
CA PRO A 54 0.61 6.38 -31.14
C PRO A 54 0.22 7.78 -30.69
N ALA A 55 -0.70 7.86 -29.73
CA ALA A 55 -0.98 9.10 -29.02
C ALA A 55 0.32 9.64 -28.42
N GLU A 56 0.52 10.93 -28.64
CA GLU A 56 1.65 11.74 -28.23
C GLU A 56 2.04 11.46 -26.77
N SER A 57 3.28 11.04 -26.60
CA SER A 57 3.93 10.76 -25.33
C SER A 57 3.94 12.04 -24.49
N ALA A 58 3.09 12.13 -23.46
CA ALA A 58 3.28 13.10 -22.39
C ALA A 58 4.62 12.79 -21.73
N GLU A 59 5.63 13.62 -21.97
CA GLU A 59 6.92 13.52 -21.30
C GLU A 59 6.69 13.53 -19.78
N PRO A 60 7.19 12.53 -19.03
CA PRO A 60 7.16 12.58 -17.58
C PRO A 60 7.98 13.79 -17.11
N ALA A 61 7.38 14.60 -16.23
CA ALA A 61 8.00 15.77 -15.65
C ALA A 61 9.41 15.44 -15.12
N SER A 62 10.37 16.31 -15.44
CA SER A 62 11.75 16.22 -14.98
C SER A 62 11.79 16.06 -13.44
N PRO A 63 12.55 15.08 -12.90
CA PRO A 63 12.62 14.89 -11.46
C PRO A 63 13.29 16.12 -10.83
N SER A 64 12.59 16.76 -9.89
CA SER A 64 13.15 17.83 -9.06
C SER A 64 14.42 17.34 -8.37
N PRO A 65 15.51 18.13 -8.34
CA PRO A 65 16.75 17.71 -7.70
C PRO A 65 16.50 17.41 -6.22
N SER A 66 16.92 16.22 -5.76
CA SER A 66 16.81 15.86 -4.35
C SER A 66 17.60 16.85 -3.47
N PRO A 67 17.04 17.28 -2.33
CA PRO A 67 17.73 18.20 -1.44
C PRO A 67 19.02 17.57 -0.91
N THR A 68 20.14 18.21 -1.20
CA THR A 68 21.50 17.74 -0.84
C THR A 68 22.05 18.45 0.42
N GLY A 69 21.17 19.09 1.21
CA GLY A 69 21.54 19.81 2.43
C GLY A 69 21.39 18.95 3.71
N PRO A 70 21.91 19.45 4.85
CA PRO A 70 21.60 18.84 6.16
C PRO A 70 20.08 18.80 6.38
N LEU A 71 19.61 17.81 7.13
CA LEU A 71 18.20 17.74 7.52
C LEU A 71 17.85 19.00 8.33
N PRO A 72 16.75 19.70 7.99
CA PRO A 72 16.28 20.81 8.80
C PRO A 72 15.87 20.31 10.18
N GLU A 73 15.84 21.23 11.15
CA GLU A 73 15.29 20.90 12.46
C GLU A 73 13.78 20.73 12.36
N ALA A 74 13.29 19.60 12.86
CA ALA A 74 11.88 19.34 13.02
C ALA A 74 11.38 20.00 14.30
N LYS A 75 10.13 20.49 14.33
CA LYS A 75 9.57 21.20 15.51
C LYS A 75 9.68 20.42 16.81
N ASP A 76 9.43 19.11 16.75
CA ASP A 76 9.47 18.21 17.90
C ASP A 76 10.77 17.38 17.95
N GLY A 77 11.73 17.69 17.07
CA GLY A 77 13.01 16.99 17.00
C GLY A 77 12.82 15.49 16.80
N LYS A 78 13.35 14.66 17.72
CA LYS A 78 13.21 13.20 17.68
C LYS A 78 12.11 12.66 18.62
N ASP A 79 11.33 13.55 19.23
CA ASP A 79 10.33 13.14 20.23
C ASP A 79 9.08 12.57 19.55
N THR A 80 9.05 11.24 19.35
CA THR A 80 7.87 10.56 18.80
C THR A 80 6.67 10.58 19.74
N GLY A 81 6.88 10.92 21.02
CA GLY A 81 5.81 11.10 22.00
C GLY A 81 4.93 12.32 21.72
N ALA A 82 5.46 13.32 21.01
CA ALA A 82 4.73 14.50 20.57
C ALA A 82 3.59 14.14 19.60
N CYS A 83 3.72 13.02 18.86
CA CYS A 83 2.76 12.61 17.82
C CYS A 83 1.49 11.93 18.33
N LYS A 84 1.32 11.79 19.64
CA LYS A 84 0.16 11.07 20.22
C LYS A 84 -1.19 11.69 19.84
N ASP A 85 -1.25 13.01 19.76
CA ASP A 85 -2.42 13.77 19.32
C ASP A 85 -2.56 13.82 17.79
N GLY A 86 -1.60 13.24 17.08
CA GLY A 86 -1.53 13.21 15.64
C GLY A 86 -1.11 14.52 14.99
N ASN A 87 -0.59 15.50 15.73
CA ASN A 87 -0.06 16.75 15.18
C ASN A 87 1.36 17.02 15.68
N CYS A 88 2.35 16.54 14.95
CA CYS A 88 3.76 16.69 15.30
C CYS A 88 4.63 16.82 14.04
N GLU A 89 5.88 17.20 14.21
CA GLU A 89 6.89 17.23 13.17
C GLU A 89 8.21 16.71 13.74
N ILE A 90 8.65 15.54 13.26
CA ILE A 90 9.82 14.84 13.79
C ILE A 90 10.86 14.54 12.71
N VAL A 91 12.12 14.43 13.13
CA VAL A 91 13.23 13.94 12.32
C VAL A 91 13.45 12.45 12.57
N VAL A 92 13.52 11.68 11.48
CA VAL A 92 13.70 10.23 11.49
C VAL A 92 14.98 9.89 10.78
N THR A 93 15.99 9.45 11.54
CA THR A 93 17.30 9.02 11.02
C THR A 93 17.49 7.51 11.10
N GLU A 94 16.65 6.82 11.88
CA GLU A 94 16.67 5.38 12.10
C GLU A 94 15.22 4.86 12.17
N PRO A 95 14.97 3.56 11.96
CA PRO A 95 13.63 3.01 12.08
C PRO A 95 13.02 3.26 13.45
N VAL A 96 11.77 3.75 13.48
CA VAL A 96 11.12 4.15 14.73
C VAL A 96 9.62 3.91 14.67
N ASP A 97 9.02 3.61 15.83
CA ASP A 97 7.58 3.53 16.00
C ASP A 97 7.04 4.87 16.50
N VAL A 98 6.06 5.41 15.79
CA VAL A 98 5.37 6.67 16.11
C VAL A 98 3.94 6.34 16.50
N VAL A 99 3.59 6.57 17.76
CA VAL A 99 2.23 6.34 18.27
C VAL A 99 1.34 7.50 17.85
N ILE A 100 0.23 7.20 17.18
CA ILE A 100 -0.74 8.18 16.69
C ILE A 100 -2.15 7.66 16.97
N GLY A 101 -2.85 8.33 17.88
CA GLY A 101 -4.15 7.90 18.37
C GLY A 101 -4.09 6.54 19.04
N ASP A 102 -4.88 5.60 18.55
CA ASP A 102 -5.03 4.22 19.03
C ASP A 102 -4.12 3.20 18.33
N GLY A 103 -3.27 3.64 17.40
CA GLY A 103 -2.34 2.80 16.67
C GLY A 103 -0.95 3.41 16.57
N TYR A 104 -0.10 2.82 15.74
CA TYR A 104 1.25 3.34 15.49
C TYR A 104 1.67 3.18 14.03
N LEU A 105 2.61 4.01 13.61
CA LEU A 105 3.31 3.91 12.34
C LEU A 105 4.75 3.46 12.60
N HIS A 106 5.14 2.33 12.02
CA HIS A 106 6.55 1.98 11.91
C HIS A 106 7.14 2.71 10.71
N VAL A 107 8.04 3.64 10.99
CA VAL A 107 8.66 4.51 9.99
C VAL A 107 10.05 3.99 9.69
N THR A 108 10.38 3.81 8.42
CA THR A 108 11.72 3.45 7.96
C THR A 108 12.13 4.39 6.83
N VAL A 109 13.38 4.87 6.86
CA VAL A 109 13.95 5.67 5.76
C VAL A 109 15.10 4.89 5.13
N LYS A 110 15.05 4.67 3.81
CA LYS A 110 16.12 4.05 3.03
C LYS A 110 16.27 4.69 1.67
N TYR A 111 17.50 5.00 1.25
CA TYR A 111 17.81 5.53 -0.08
C TYR A 111 16.86 6.67 -0.52
N SER A 112 16.64 7.65 0.35
CA SER A 112 15.71 8.77 0.13
C SER A 112 14.23 8.39 -0.03
N THR A 113 13.84 7.21 0.44
CA THR A 113 12.45 6.73 0.47
C THR A 113 12.02 6.51 1.91
N VAL A 114 10.89 7.10 2.28
CA VAL A 114 10.19 6.85 3.53
C VAL A 114 9.21 5.71 3.29
N THR A 115 9.21 4.71 4.17
CA THR A 115 8.22 3.64 4.23
C THR A 115 7.50 3.74 5.55
N LEU A 116 6.18 3.83 5.49
CA LEU A 116 5.31 3.84 6.64
C LEU A 116 4.50 2.55 6.65
N MET A 117 4.55 1.82 7.77
CA MET A 117 3.71 0.65 8.00
C MET A 117 2.74 0.97 9.14
N ARG A 118 1.44 0.84 8.89
CA ARG A 118 0.39 1.14 9.88
C ARG A 118 -0.03 -0.12 10.62
N PHE A 119 -0.16 0.04 11.93
CA PHE A 119 -0.64 -0.98 12.85
C PHE A 119 -1.69 -0.41 13.80
N ASP A 120 -2.61 -1.27 14.24
CA ASP A 120 -3.58 -1.01 15.30
C ASP A 120 -3.69 -2.23 16.24
N SER A 121 -4.69 -2.26 17.11
CA SER A 121 -4.97 -3.40 18.00
C SER A 121 -5.29 -4.71 17.28
N SER A 122 -5.70 -4.64 16.01
CA SER A 122 -6.02 -5.79 15.15
C SER A 122 -4.80 -6.31 14.39
N GLY A 123 -3.72 -5.53 14.34
CA GLY A 123 -2.45 -5.90 13.72
C GLY A 123 -2.07 -4.97 12.58
N PHE A 124 -1.41 -5.52 11.56
CA PHE A 124 -0.96 -4.77 10.39
C PHE A 124 -2.13 -4.38 9.49
N LEU A 125 -2.22 -3.09 9.14
CA LEU A 125 -3.28 -2.55 8.29
C LEU A 125 -2.81 -2.29 6.85
N GLY A 126 -1.54 -1.95 6.66
CA GLY A 126 -1.01 -1.62 5.34
C GLY A 126 0.27 -0.80 5.41
N TYR A 127 0.83 -0.52 4.24
CA TYR A 127 2.04 0.29 4.11
C TYR A 127 1.97 1.19 2.89
N VAL A 128 2.79 2.23 2.90
CA VAL A 128 2.99 3.16 1.79
C VAL A 128 4.44 3.64 1.80
N SER A 129 4.97 3.92 0.63
CA SER A 129 6.31 4.48 0.47
C SER A 129 6.28 5.70 -0.43
N PHE A 130 7.06 6.72 -0.06
CA PHE A 130 7.14 7.99 -0.79
C PHE A 130 8.50 8.64 -0.56
N GLY A 131 8.87 9.53 -1.48
CA GLY A 131 10.13 10.26 -1.44
C GLY A 131 9.97 11.69 -0.90
N ASP A 132 10.98 12.50 -1.18
CA ASP A 132 11.02 13.92 -0.86
C ASP A 132 9.79 14.67 -1.39
N GLY A 133 9.17 15.51 -0.55
CA GLY A 133 7.95 16.25 -0.88
C GLY A 133 6.69 15.40 -1.04
N GLY A 134 6.76 14.10 -0.79
CA GLY A 134 5.62 13.20 -0.88
C GLY A 134 4.67 13.31 0.32
N GLU A 135 3.40 13.02 0.08
CA GLU A 135 2.38 12.88 1.12
C GLU A 135 1.84 11.44 1.12
N ALA A 136 1.65 10.89 2.32
CA ALA A 136 0.93 9.65 2.53
C ALA A 136 -0.27 9.88 3.44
N ALA A 137 -1.32 9.08 3.27
CA ALA A 137 -2.45 9.10 4.17
C ALA A 137 -2.97 7.70 4.51
N PHE A 138 -3.38 7.53 5.76
CA PHE A 138 -4.03 6.34 6.28
C PHE A 138 -5.40 6.70 6.84
N SER A 139 -6.42 6.02 6.37
CA SER A 139 -7.77 6.11 6.93
C SER A 139 -7.99 4.96 7.90
N THR A 140 -8.68 5.24 9.00
CA THR A 140 -9.06 4.24 10.00
C THR A 140 -10.57 4.08 10.06
N ALA A 141 -11.03 3.01 10.72
CA ALA A 141 -12.44 2.82 10.99
C ALA A 141 -13.03 4.03 11.74
N GLY A 142 -14.19 4.51 11.28
CA GLY A 142 -14.81 5.73 11.80
C GLY A 142 -14.35 7.03 11.12
N GLY A 143 -13.64 6.95 9.99
CA GLY A 143 -13.40 8.09 9.10
C GLY A 143 -12.25 9.01 9.51
N LYS A 144 -11.52 8.70 10.59
CA LYS A 144 -10.33 9.46 10.98
C LYS A 144 -9.20 9.23 9.98
N LYS A 145 -8.56 10.31 9.54
CA LYS A 145 -7.48 10.29 8.55
C LYS A 145 -6.19 10.79 9.19
N THR A 146 -5.13 9.99 9.11
CA THR A 146 -3.75 10.41 9.43
C THR A 146 -3.03 10.73 8.13
N THR A 147 -2.55 11.96 7.98
CA THR A 147 -1.69 12.39 6.88
C THR A 147 -0.24 12.51 7.38
N VAL A 148 0.70 12.12 6.54
CA VAL A 148 2.14 12.25 6.79
C VAL A 148 2.78 12.92 5.58
N ASP A 149 3.34 14.10 5.80
CA ASP A 149 4.05 14.89 4.80
C ASP A 149 5.56 14.73 5.00
N ALA A 150 6.28 14.36 3.94
CA ALA A 150 7.73 14.41 3.91
C ALA A 150 8.19 15.83 3.53
N THR A 151 8.61 16.60 4.53
CA THR A 151 9.17 17.95 4.28
C THR A 151 10.54 17.86 3.63
N VAL A 152 11.35 16.89 4.08
CA VAL A 152 12.61 16.54 3.43
C VAL A 152 12.85 15.04 3.55
N VAL A 153 13.47 14.43 2.55
CA VAL A 153 13.96 13.04 2.58
C VAL A 153 15.27 12.93 1.81
N ASN A 154 16.30 12.43 2.48
CA ASN A 154 17.60 12.17 1.86
C ASN A 154 18.27 10.92 2.48
N LYS A 155 19.55 10.71 2.18
CA LYS A 155 20.32 9.57 2.70
C LYS A 155 20.55 9.62 4.23
N ASP A 156 20.47 10.80 4.82
CA ASP A 156 20.74 11.02 6.24
C ASP A 156 19.46 10.87 7.10
N GLY A 157 18.28 10.89 6.47
CA GLY A 157 17.00 10.68 7.14
C GLY A 157 15.84 11.43 6.46
N ALA A 158 14.78 11.66 7.21
CA ALA A 158 13.62 12.41 6.78
C ALA A 158 13.10 13.35 7.89
N VAL A 159 12.50 14.47 7.51
CA VAL A 159 11.66 15.28 8.40
C VAL A 159 10.21 15.07 7.99
N LEU A 160 9.44 14.52 8.91
CA LEU A 160 8.06 14.10 8.69
C LEU A 160 7.11 14.91 9.55
N LYS A 161 6.08 15.44 8.92
CA LYS A 161 5.00 16.16 9.58
C LYS A 161 3.75 15.29 9.59
N PHE A 162 3.19 15.06 10.76
CA PHE A 162 2.00 14.26 10.96
C PHE A 162 0.82 15.18 11.26
N SER A 163 -0.33 14.87 10.67
CA SER A 163 -1.59 15.56 10.95
C SER A 163 -2.75 14.56 10.97
N THR A 164 -3.64 14.68 11.95
CA THR A 164 -4.89 13.90 11.97
C THR A 164 -6.11 14.80 11.79
N LYS A 165 -7.09 14.30 11.03
CA LYS A 165 -8.38 14.95 10.79
C LYS A 165 -9.54 13.98 11.04
#